data_AF-A0A7I4YPL6-F1
#
_entry.id   AF-A0A7I4YPL6-F1
#
_cell.length_a   1.000
_cell.length_b   1.000
_cell.length_c   1.000
_cell.angle_alpha   90.00
_cell.angle_beta   90.00
_cell.angle_gamma   90.00
#
_symmetry.space_group_name_H-M   'P 1'
#
loop_
_entity.id
_entity.type
_entity.pdbx_description
1 polymer ?
#
loop_
_entity_poly.entity_id
_entity_poly.type
_entity_poly.pdbx_seq_one_letter_code
_entity_poly.pdbx_strand_id
1 'polypeptide(L)'
;MRLEILNDASTAKIEIEVNKELKLSSLMHLVTVSWGTSEPACDFVLVTDEKEFTTDDTSTLEECGIKDGATMKLKRREKLSDHTISALSMERSSDSCCEGTKTSPEEMLKTSAVLSKKWQMLDRGLQRAATAFPECFTKTPLLYLRCLLNGKEVIALVDTGAQASIISMDAAKKCDMVDAIDDRFSVTASGVGGTRASLGRILATTVRIEGMDILCSFDVFASDVQDTDVILGLDTLTKNHAVINISERTIQFANRGAAPFIPAEEAEKINPFTDTTLDHAN
;
A
#
# COMPACT_ATOMS: atom_id res chain seq x y z
N MET A 1 15.25 8.85 18.18
CA MET A 1 16.04 7.77 17.53
C MET A 1 17.50 8.17 17.45
N ARG A 2 18.39 7.40 18.08
CA ARG A 2 19.85 7.46 17.95
C ARG A 2 20.32 6.08 17.48
N LEU A 3 20.68 6.00 16.20
CA LEU A 3 21.23 4.80 15.59
C LEU A 3 22.76 4.82 15.76
N GLU A 4 23.33 3.84 16.45
CA GLU A 4 24.76 3.58 16.51
C GLU A 4 25.06 2.32 15.70
N ILE A 5 25.46 2.49 14.43
CA ILE A 5 25.93 1.39 13.60
C ILE A 5 27.26 0.90 14.19
N LEU A 6 27.28 -0.33 14.68
CA LEU A 6 28.53 -0.94 15.14
C LEU A 6 29.28 -1.40 13.89
N ASN A 7 30.60 -1.19 13.85
CA ASN A 7 31.45 -1.44 12.67
C ASN A 7 31.57 -2.93 12.23
N ASP A 8 30.76 -3.81 12.80
CA ASP A 8 30.55 -5.15 12.28
C ASP A 8 29.48 -5.04 11.18
N ALA A 9 29.82 -5.48 9.96
CA ALA A 9 28.99 -5.34 8.77
C ALA A 9 27.62 -6.05 8.82
N SER A 10 27.23 -6.61 9.97
CA SER A 10 26.01 -7.38 10.18
C SER A 10 25.17 -6.95 11.39
N THR A 11 25.61 -6.00 12.23
CA THR A 11 24.82 -5.50 13.39
C THR A 11 24.88 -3.98 13.63
N ALA A 12 23.73 -3.34 13.88
CA ALA A 12 23.63 -1.95 14.34
C ALA A 12 22.82 -1.89 15.62
N LYS A 13 23.28 -1.06 16.55
CA LYS A 13 22.59 -0.75 17.80
C LYS A 13 21.67 0.44 17.56
N ILE A 14 20.44 0.34 18.03
CA ILE A 14 19.44 1.41 17.87
C ILE A 14 18.86 1.73 19.23
N GLU A 15 18.95 3.00 19.63
CA GLU A 15 18.24 3.54 20.79
C GLU A 15 17.11 4.41 20.27
N ILE A 16 15.87 4.06 20.58
CA ILE A 16 14.73 4.73 19.98
C ILE A 16 13.82 5.31 21.08
N GLU A 17 13.42 6.54 20.85
CA GLU A 17 12.33 7.23 21.54
C GLU A 17 11.26 7.35 20.45
N VAL A 18 10.26 6.49 20.52
CA VAL A 18 9.22 6.33 19.48
C VAL A 18 7.87 6.48 20.15
N ASN A 19 6.90 7.02 19.41
CA ASN A 19 5.52 6.84 19.79
C ASN A 19 5.23 5.34 19.97
N LYS A 20 4.65 4.96 21.12
CA LYS A 20 4.22 3.60 21.45
C LYS A 20 3.29 2.98 20.39
N GLU A 21 2.56 3.83 19.67
CA GLU A 21 1.63 3.45 18.60
C GLU A 21 2.33 3.11 17.28
N LEU A 22 3.64 3.33 17.13
CA LEU A 22 4.35 2.97 15.91
C LEU A 22 4.32 1.44 15.72
N LYS A 23 3.94 1.00 14.51
CA LYS A 23 4.02 -0.41 14.13
C LYS A 23 5.48 -0.84 13.96
N LEU A 24 5.77 -2.09 14.29
CA LEU A 24 7.11 -2.67 14.17
C LEU A 24 7.61 -2.71 12.72
N SER A 25 6.73 -2.98 11.76
CA SER A 25 7.03 -2.91 10.31
C SER A 25 7.51 -1.52 9.86
N SER A 26 6.94 -0.45 10.43
CA SER A 26 7.37 0.93 10.19
C SER A 26 8.73 1.22 10.79
N LEU A 27 9.01 0.69 11.99
CA LEU A 27 10.33 0.79 12.60
C LEU A 27 11.38 0.06 11.73
N MET A 28 11.06 -1.14 11.22
CA MET A 28 11.95 -1.87 10.31
C MET A 28 12.31 -1.07 9.06
N HIS A 29 11.35 -0.37 8.46
CA HIS A 29 11.62 0.52 7.34
C HIS A 29 12.53 1.71 7.72
N LEU A 30 12.27 2.37 8.85
CA LEU A 30 13.11 3.47 9.34
C LEU A 30 14.56 3.02 9.56
N VAL A 31 14.73 1.85 10.17
CA VAL A 31 16.04 1.28 10.51
C VAL A 31 16.82 0.88 9.26
N THR A 32 16.17 0.23 8.29
CA THR A 32 16.80 -0.18 7.02
C THR A 32 17.21 1.01 6.17
N VAL A 33 16.37 2.05 6.09
CA VAL A 33 16.73 3.32 5.44
C VAL A 33 17.93 3.98 6.13
N SER A 34 17.93 4.02 7.47
CA SER A 34 19.01 4.65 8.24
C SER A 34 20.34 3.86 8.17
N TRP A 35 20.29 2.55 7.91
CA TRP A 35 21.48 1.73 7.63
C TRP A 35 22.14 2.09 6.28
N GLY A 36 21.39 2.67 5.34
CA GLY A 36 21.90 3.01 4.02
C GLY A 36 22.08 1.81 3.09
N THR A 37 21.35 0.70 3.35
CA THR A 37 21.32 -0.46 2.45
C THR A 37 20.37 -0.22 1.28
N SER A 38 20.71 -0.74 0.09
CA SER A 38 19.81 -0.80 -1.07
C SER A 38 18.93 -2.04 -1.10
N GLU A 39 19.10 -2.94 -0.13
CA GLU A 39 18.36 -4.21 -0.03
C GLU A 39 16.97 -3.99 0.61
N PRO A 40 15.94 -4.75 0.21
CA PRO A 40 14.58 -4.58 0.73
C PRO A 40 14.48 -4.95 2.22
N ALA A 41 13.61 -4.26 2.95
CA ALA A 41 13.49 -4.43 4.40
C ALA A 41 13.14 -5.86 4.85
N CYS A 42 12.48 -6.65 4.00
CA CYS A 42 12.12 -8.05 4.25
C CYS A 42 13.31 -9.01 4.35
N ASP A 43 14.49 -8.61 3.86
CA ASP A 43 15.74 -9.37 3.99
C ASP A 43 16.40 -9.18 5.37
N PHE A 44 15.78 -8.41 6.26
CA PHE A 44 16.31 -8.10 7.59
C PHE A 44 15.37 -8.56 8.69
N VAL A 45 15.96 -8.92 9.83
CA VAL A 45 15.27 -9.19 11.09
C VAL A 45 15.83 -8.28 12.16
N LEU A 46 14.98 -7.91 13.10
CA LEU A 46 15.39 -7.08 14.22
C LEU A 46 15.33 -7.92 15.49
N VAL A 47 16.43 -7.91 16.23
CA VAL A 47 16.69 -8.79 17.36
C VAL A 47 16.84 -7.94 18.61
N THR A 48 15.98 -8.15 19.60
CA THR A 48 16.17 -7.66 20.96
C THR A 48 16.83 -8.74 21.80
N ASP A 49 17.18 -8.43 23.05
CA ASP A 49 17.73 -9.42 23.98
C ASP A 49 16.74 -10.56 24.31
N GLU A 50 15.44 -10.38 24.00
CA GLU A 50 14.37 -11.29 24.37
C GLU A 50 13.65 -11.94 23.16
N LYS A 51 13.67 -11.32 21.97
CA LYS A 51 12.86 -11.78 20.82
C LYS A 51 13.42 -11.33 19.47
N GLU A 52 13.16 -12.13 18.43
CA GLU A 52 13.37 -11.74 17.02
C GLU A 52 12.06 -11.28 16.37
N PHE A 53 12.16 -10.26 15.54
CA PHE A 53 11.05 -9.56 14.90
C PHE A 53 11.28 -9.50 13.39
N THR A 54 10.21 -9.71 12.63
CA THR A 54 10.23 -9.69 11.16
C THR A 54 9.37 -8.55 10.63
N THR A 55 9.49 -8.25 9.33
CA THR A 55 8.69 -7.21 8.65
C THR A 55 7.20 -7.47 8.63
N ASP A 56 6.78 -8.72 8.86
CA ASP A 56 5.39 -9.15 8.75
C ASP A 56 4.64 -8.93 10.07
N ASP A 57 5.35 -8.48 11.12
CA ASP A 57 4.76 -8.18 12.42
C ASP A 57 4.05 -6.81 12.37
N THR A 58 2.72 -6.86 12.49
CA THR A 58 1.85 -5.67 12.49
C THR A 58 1.66 -5.07 13.88
N SER A 59 2.20 -5.72 14.93
CA SER A 59 2.07 -5.24 16.30
C SER A 59 2.74 -3.90 16.52
N THR A 60 2.22 -3.17 17.51
CA THR A 60 2.84 -1.94 17.99
C THR A 60 4.11 -2.26 18.79
N LEU A 61 5.02 -1.29 18.91
CA LEU A 61 6.22 -1.47 19.72
C LEU A 61 5.90 -1.84 21.18
N GLU A 62 4.79 -1.30 21.73
CA GLU A 62 4.33 -1.62 23.09
C GLU A 62 3.86 -3.08 23.22
N GLU A 63 3.10 -3.59 22.25
CA GLU A 63 2.69 -5.01 22.20
C GLU A 63 3.89 -5.96 22.07
N CYS A 64 4.93 -5.53 21.36
CA CYS A 64 6.19 -6.25 21.24
C CYS A 64 7.05 -6.18 22.51
N GLY A 65 6.65 -5.42 23.54
CA GLY A 65 7.40 -5.23 24.79
C GLY A 65 8.62 -4.32 24.66
N ILE A 66 8.74 -3.59 23.55
CA ILE A 66 9.87 -2.72 23.25
C ILE A 66 9.69 -1.40 24.00
N LYS A 67 10.66 -1.05 24.86
CA LYS A 67 10.64 0.16 25.70
C LYS A 67 11.46 1.29 25.08
N ASP A 68 11.18 2.52 25.49
CA ASP A 68 12.03 3.67 25.13
C ASP A 68 13.48 3.46 25.58
N GLY A 69 14.42 3.74 24.68
CA GLY A 69 15.84 3.48 24.89
C GLY A 69 16.24 2.01 24.81
N ALA A 70 15.35 1.11 24.41
CA ALA A 70 15.70 -0.29 24.15
C ALA A 70 16.80 -0.38 23.09
N THR A 71 17.71 -1.33 23.28
CA THR A 71 18.77 -1.65 22.33
C THR A 71 18.30 -2.77 21.41
N MET A 72 18.38 -2.51 20.11
CA MET A 72 18.00 -3.47 19.08
C MET A 72 19.18 -3.76 18.16
N LYS A 73 19.27 -4.99 17.65
CA LYS A 73 20.24 -5.41 16.63
C LYS A 73 19.50 -5.70 15.33
N LEU A 74 19.86 -5.01 14.24
CA LEU A 74 19.41 -5.43 12.91
C LEU A 74 20.35 -6.53 12.39
N LYS A 75 19.81 -7.65 11.94
CA LYS A 75 20.55 -8.77 11.36
C LYS A 75 19.98 -9.12 9.99
N ARG A 76 20.84 -9.46 9.03
CA ARG A 76 20.40 -9.97 7.73
C ARG A 76 19.84 -11.39 7.88
N ARG A 77 18.71 -11.68 7.23
CA ARG A 77 18.16 -13.04 7.15
C ARG A 77 19.09 -13.87 6.26
N GLU A 78 19.61 -14.99 6.77
CA GLU A 78 20.32 -15.94 5.92
C GLU A 78 19.31 -16.52 4.92
N LYS A 79 19.54 -16.31 3.63
CA LYS A 79 18.77 -16.99 2.59
C LYS A 79 19.01 -18.50 2.74
N LEU A 80 17.99 -19.26 3.12
CA LEU A 80 17.99 -20.70 2.87
C LEU A 80 18.19 -20.87 1.36
N SER A 81 19.32 -21.45 0.99
CA SER A 81 19.64 -21.76 -0.39
C SER A 81 18.67 -22.81 -0.91
N ASP A 82 17.81 -22.43 -1.85
CA ASP A 82 17.26 -23.38 -2.81
C ASP A 82 17.70 -23.00 -4.22
N HIS A 83 18.29 -24.00 -4.88
CA HIS A 83 18.80 -23.97 -6.25
C HIS A 83 17.68 -23.78 -7.29
N THR A 84 18.09 -23.42 -8.52
CA THR A 84 17.36 -23.41 -9.82
C THR A 84 16.67 -22.07 -10.09
N ILE A 85 16.98 -21.22 -11.08
CA ILE A 85 17.42 -21.35 -12.49
C ILE A 85 18.23 -20.07 -12.82
N SER A 86 19.49 -20.15 -13.26
CA SER A 86 19.94 -20.20 -14.67
C SER A 86 19.57 -18.97 -15.54
N ALA A 87 20.58 -18.50 -16.28
CA ALA A 87 20.55 -17.50 -17.36
C ALA A 87 20.49 -16.02 -16.93
N LEU A 88 21.66 -15.42 -16.82
CA LEU A 88 22.10 -14.28 -17.66
C LEU A 88 23.57 -13.98 -17.33
N SER A 89 24.45 -14.79 -17.89
CA SER A 89 25.87 -14.50 -18.10
C SER A 89 26.09 -14.45 -19.60
N MET A 90 26.91 -13.51 -20.06
CA MET A 90 27.10 -13.04 -21.45
C MET A 90 26.09 -11.93 -21.79
N GLU A 91 26.49 -10.67 -21.94
CA GLU A 91 27.56 -10.22 -22.83
C GLU A 91 28.60 -9.33 -22.12
N ARG A 92 29.87 -9.76 -22.19
CA ARG A 92 31.00 -8.84 -22.32
C ARG A 92 31.13 -8.56 -23.81
N SER A 93 30.88 -7.33 -24.23
CA SER A 93 31.32 -6.80 -25.51
C SER A 93 31.95 -5.43 -25.29
N SER A 94 33.17 -5.34 -25.80
CA SER A 94 34.10 -4.23 -25.84
C SER A 94 33.56 -3.00 -26.58
N ASP A 95 34.16 -1.87 -26.21
CA ASP A 95 34.36 -0.64 -26.98
C ASP A 95 33.24 0.43 -26.93
N SER A 96 33.48 1.47 -26.11
CA SER A 96 33.95 2.75 -26.66
C SER A 96 34.40 3.70 -25.54
N CYS A 97 35.46 4.45 -25.83
CA CYS A 97 36.07 5.50 -25.02
C CYS A 97 35.05 6.44 -24.36
N CYS A 98 34.99 6.44 -23.03
CA CYS A 98 34.62 7.62 -22.26
C CYS A 98 35.91 8.18 -21.67
N GLU A 99 36.37 9.30 -22.22
CA GLU A 99 37.47 10.09 -21.67
C GLU A 99 37.17 10.37 -20.19
N GLY A 100 37.99 9.79 -19.31
CA GLY A 100 37.91 10.03 -17.89
C GLY A 100 38.26 11.48 -17.60
N THR A 101 37.25 12.33 -17.42
CA THR A 101 37.42 13.59 -16.71
C THR A 101 37.87 13.25 -15.29
N LYS A 102 39.17 13.42 -15.02
CA LYS A 102 39.72 13.36 -13.67
C LYS A 102 39.06 14.45 -12.85
N THR A 103 37.99 14.12 -12.15
CA THR A 103 37.37 15.01 -11.16
C THR A 103 38.42 15.34 -10.11
N SER A 104 38.64 16.64 -9.89
CA SER A 104 39.69 17.08 -8.97
C SER A 104 39.35 16.64 -7.54
N PRO A 105 40.36 16.37 -6.68
CA PRO A 105 40.13 16.07 -5.26
C PRO A 105 39.25 17.12 -4.56
N GLU A 106 39.30 18.38 -4.99
CA GLU A 106 38.45 19.46 -4.49
C GLU A 106 36.98 19.34 -4.91
N GLU A 107 36.68 18.91 -6.13
CA GLU A 107 35.31 18.66 -6.59
C GLU A 107 34.71 17.43 -5.91
N MET A 108 35.50 16.39 -5.69
CA MET A 108 35.09 15.22 -4.91
C MET A 108 34.78 15.59 -3.45
N LEU A 109 35.60 16.44 -2.84
CA LEU A 109 35.39 16.91 -1.46
C LEU A 109 34.18 17.84 -1.34
N LYS A 110 33.96 18.73 -2.32
CA LYS A 110 32.74 19.57 -2.40
C LYS A 110 31.49 18.73 -2.60
N THR A 111 31.54 17.71 -3.45
CA THR A 111 30.42 16.79 -3.70
C THR A 111 30.12 15.96 -2.44
N SER A 112 31.14 15.44 -1.77
CA SER A 112 31.03 14.75 -0.47
C SER A 112 30.40 15.63 0.61
N ALA A 113 30.82 16.90 0.72
CA ALA A 113 30.28 17.85 1.70
C ALA A 113 28.83 18.26 1.40
N VAL A 114 28.49 18.45 0.11
CA VAL A 114 27.10 18.76 -0.31
C VAL A 114 26.19 17.56 -0.09
N LEU A 115 26.64 16.34 -0.42
CA LEU A 115 25.92 15.11 -0.11
C LEU A 115 25.73 14.95 1.40
N SER A 116 26.78 15.14 2.20
CA SER A 116 26.72 15.10 3.67
C SER A 116 25.68 16.08 4.23
N LYS A 117 25.64 17.31 3.72
CA LYS A 117 24.66 18.32 4.14
C LYS A 117 23.22 17.99 3.71
N LYS A 118 23.05 17.40 2.52
CA LYS A 118 21.74 16.89 2.05
C LYS A 118 21.24 15.77 2.97
N TRP A 119 22.10 14.81 3.31
CA TRP A 119 21.77 13.70 4.21
C TRP A 119 21.39 14.20 5.60
N GLN A 120 22.15 15.12 6.19
CA GLN A 120 21.79 15.74 7.48
C GLN A 120 20.40 16.41 7.47
N MET A 121 20.03 17.05 6.36
CA MET A 121 18.70 17.66 6.22
C MET A 121 17.60 16.60 6.10
N LEU A 122 17.84 15.52 5.37
CA LEU A 122 16.91 14.39 5.22
C LEU A 122 16.75 13.64 6.55
N ASP A 123 17.84 13.38 7.28
CA ASP A 123 17.80 12.71 8.60
C ASP A 123 16.99 13.52 9.60
N ARG A 124 17.16 14.85 9.61
CA ARG A 124 16.34 15.73 10.45
C ARG A 124 14.86 15.71 10.04
N GLY A 125 14.58 15.60 8.73
CA GLY A 125 13.24 15.42 8.21
C GLY A 125 12.62 14.09 8.64
N LEU A 126 13.40 13.01 8.53
CA LEU A 126 13.04 11.65 8.92
C LEU A 126 12.73 11.57 10.41
N GLN A 127 13.57 12.15 11.26
CA GLN A 127 13.35 12.18 12.71
C GLN A 127 12.05 12.92 13.06
N ARG A 128 11.78 14.06 12.41
CA ARG A 128 10.52 14.79 12.61
C ARG A 128 9.31 13.99 12.12
N ALA A 129 9.42 13.34 10.97
CA ALA A 129 8.35 12.51 10.43
C ALA A 129 8.07 11.31 11.34
N ALA A 130 9.09 10.62 11.81
CA ALA A 130 8.94 9.46 12.68
C ALA A 130 8.18 9.77 13.98
N THR A 131 8.33 11.00 14.50
CA THR A 131 7.62 11.43 15.72
C THR A 131 6.26 12.07 15.44
N ALA A 132 6.14 12.90 14.40
CA ALA A 132 4.94 13.70 14.13
C ALA A 132 3.96 13.05 13.15
N PHE A 133 4.43 12.15 12.28
CA PHE A 133 3.67 11.54 11.19
C PHE A 133 4.03 10.05 11.08
N PRO A 134 3.61 9.22 12.05
CA PRO A 134 3.81 7.76 11.96
C PRO A 134 3.27 7.18 10.64
N GLU A 135 2.26 7.84 10.05
CA GLU A 135 1.60 7.39 8.82
C GLU A 135 2.43 7.59 7.56
N CYS A 136 3.57 8.28 7.65
CA CYS A 136 4.57 8.25 6.58
C CYS A 136 5.23 6.87 6.44
N PHE A 137 5.09 6.00 7.45
CA PHE A 137 5.79 4.73 7.55
C PHE A 137 4.84 3.53 7.70
N THR A 138 3.54 3.76 7.81
CA THR A 138 2.49 2.74 7.80
C THR A 138 1.64 2.89 6.54
N LYS A 139 1.07 1.79 6.04
CA LYS A 139 0.04 1.89 4.98
C LYS A 139 -1.26 2.35 5.62
N THR A 140 -1.83 3.45 5.15
CA THR A 140 -3.19 3.83 5.54
C THR A 140 -4.20 2.90 4.88
N PRO A 141 -5.10 2.25 5.63
CA PRO A 141 -6.12 1.38 5.05
C PRO A 141 -7.10 2.18 4.21
N LEU A 142 -7.44 1.63 3.04
CA LEU A 142 -8.44 2.19 2.14
C LEU A 142 -9.86 2.06 2.73
N LEU A 143 -10.81 2.72 2.07
CA LEU A 143 -12.22 2.74 2.48
C LEU A 143 -13.00 1.74 1.63
N TYR A 144 -13.36 0.61 2.24
CA TYR A 144 -14.17 -0.41 1.60
C TYR A 144 -15.55 -0.52 2.25
N LEU A 145 -16.54 -0.92 1.44
CA LEU A 145 -17.90 -1.22 1.88
C LEU A 145 -18.25 -2.66 1.47
N ARG A 146 -18.98 -3.35 2.35
CA ARG A 146 -19.72 -4.56 1.97
C ARG A 146 -21.01 -4.14 1.31
N CYS A 147 -21.24 -4.68 0.12
CA CYS A 147 -22.38 -4.32 -0.70
C CYS A 147 -23.09 -5.58 -1.18
N LEU A 148 -24.38 -5.47 -1.44
CA LEU A 148 -25.14 -6.47 -2.19
C LEU A 148 -25.48 -5.90 -3.56
N LEU A 149 -25.09 -6.62 -4.60
CA LEU A 149 -25.45 -6.33 -5.98
C LEU A 149 -26.18 -7.54 -6.55
N ASN A 150 -27.43 -7.35 -6.97
CA ASN A 150 -28.35 -8.42 -7.35
C ASN A 150 -28.43 -9.55 -6.29
N GLY A 151 -28.39 -9.18 -5.00
CA GLY A 151 -28.43 -10.14 -3.88
C GLY A 151 -27.13 -10.90 -3.61
N LYS A 152 -26.04 -10.64 -4.35
CA LYS A 152 -24.72 -11.26 -4.15
C LYS A 152 -23.78 -10.27 -3.47
N GLU A 153 -22.97 -10.75 -2.52
CA GLU A 153 -22.00 -9.91 -1.81
C GLU A 153 -20.83 -9.54 -2.70
N VAL A 154 -20.50 -8.25 -2.72
CA VAL A 154 -19.33 -7.67 -3.38
C VAL A 154 -18.67 -6.66 -2.45
N ILE A 155 -17.36 -6.50 -2.60
CA ILE A 155 -16.60 -5.48 -1.89
C ILE A 155 -16.40 -4.27 -2.79
N ALA A 156 -16.79 -3.10 -2.30
CA ALA A 156 -16.68 -1.86 -3.04
C ALA A 156 -15.62 -0.94 -2.44
N LEU A 157 -14.63 -0.53 -3.25
CA LEU A 157 -13.70 0.55 -2.91
C LEU A 157 -14.40 1.89 -3.09
N VAL A 158 -14.29 2.78 -2.10
CA VAL A 158 -14.74 4.17 -2.22
C VAL A 158 -13.58 5.05 -2.65
N ASP A 159 -13.66 5.59 -3.87
CA ASP A 159 -12.57 6.34 -4.48
C ASP A 159 -13.07 7.67 -5.06
N THR A 160 -12.79 8.77 -4.37
CA THR A 160 -13.11 10.13 -4.85
C THR A 160 -12.20 10.59 -5.99
N GLY A 161 -11.08 9.89 -6.24
CA GLY A 161 -10.16 10.13 -7.36
C GLY A 161 -10.64 9.51 -8.68
N ALA A 162 -11.57 8.55 -8.63
CA ALA A 162 -12.19 7.97 -9.81
C ALA A 162 -13.37 8.84 -10.29
N GLN A 163 -13.32 9.31 -11.54
CA GLN A 163 -14.42 10.10 -12.12
C GLN A 163 -15.70 9.28 -12.30
N ALA A 164 -15.56 8.00 -12.66
CA ALA A 164 -16.66 7.09 -12.92
C ALA A 164 -16.55 5.86 -12.02
N SER A 165 -17.69 5.33 -11.58
CA SER A 165 -17.76 4.03 -10.92
C SER A 165 -17.50 2.89 -11.90
N ILE A 166 -16.84 1.85 -11.40
CA ILE A 166 -16.33 0.73 -12.20
C ILE A 166 -16.77 -0.59 -11.58
N ILE A 167 -17.08 -1.58 -12.40
CA ILE A 167 -17.28 -2.97 -11.99
C ILE A 167 -16.40 -3.90 -12.84
N SER A 168 -15.78 -4.88 -12.21
CA SER A 168 -15.04 -5.91 -12.95
C SER A 168 -16.00 -6.86 -13.68
N MET A 169 -15.55 -7.42 -14.79
CA MET A 169 -16.34 -8.41 -15.53
C MET A 169 -16.67 -9.64 -14.69
N ASP A 170 -15.77 -10.08 -13.80
CA ASP A 170 -16.03 -11.23 -12.94
C ASP A 170 -17.01 -10.91 -11.82
N ALA A 171 -17.00 -9.70 -11.25
CA ALA A 171 -18.04 -9.25 -10.34
C ALA A 171 -19.40 -9.18 -11.05
N ALA A 172 -19.44 -8.66 -12.30
CA ALA A 172 -20.66 -8.65 -13.10
C ALA A 172 -21.20 -10.07 -13.38
N LYS A 173 -20.33 -11.06 -13.68
CA LYS A 173 -20.72 -12.47 -13.80
C LYS A 173 -21.22 -13.05 -12.48
N LYS A 174 -20.49 -12.84 -11.39
CA LYS A 174 -20.84 -13.31 -10.03
C LYS A 174 -22.20 -12.80 -9.59
N CYS A 175 -22.54 -11.57 -9.98
CA CYS A 175 -23.81 -10.92 -9.70
C CYS A 175 -24.91 -11.21 -10.74
N ASP A 176 -24.69 -12.11 -11.71
CA ASP A 176 -25.65 -12.42 -12.78
C ASP A 176 -26.10 -11.17 -13.57
N MET A 177 -25.16 -10.25 -13.84
CA MET A 177 -25.41 -8.94 -14.46
C MET A 177 -24.88 -8.78 -15.88
N VAL A 178 -24.37 -9.85 -16.49
CA VAL A 178 -23.77 -9.80 -17.84
C VAL A 178 -24.76 -9.26 -18.88
N ASP A 179 -26.03 -9.67 -18.79
CA ASP A 179 -27.07 -9.22 -19.72
C ASP A 179 -27.46 -7.74 -19.55
N ALA A 180 -27.06 -7.11 -18.44
CA ALA A 180 -27.28 -5.69 -18.18
C ALA A 180 -26.17 -4.78 -18.75
N ILE A 181 -25.13 -5.37 -19.35
CA ILE A 181 -24.02 -4.64 -19.96
C ILE A 181 -24.46 -4.13 -21.33
N ASP A 182 -24.49 -2.81 -21.48
CA ASP A 182 -24.77 -2.15 -22.75
C ASP A 182 -23.45 -1.78 -23.45
N ASP A 183 -23.10 -2.53 -24.50
CA ASP A 183 -21.85 -2.38 -25.27
C ASP A 183 -21.83 -1.12 -26.17
N ARG A 184 -23.00 -0.53 -26.42
CA ARG A 184 -23.13 0.76 -27.13
C ARG A 184 -22.48 1.91 -26.34
N PHE A 185 -22.36 1.73 -25.03
CA PHE A 185 -21.71 2.67 -24.10
C PHE A 185 -20.35 2.12 -23.67
N SER A 186 -19.43 1.97 -24.63
CA SER A 186 -18.03 1.73 -24.33
C SER A 186 -17.29 3.06 -24.18
N VAL A 187 -16.53 3.19 -23.10
CA VAL A 187 -15.71 4.36 -22.79
C VAL A 187 -14.26 3.94 -22.81
N THR A 188 -13.42 4.77 -23.42
CA THR A 188 -11.98 4.60 -23.26
C THR A 188 -11.55 5.35 -22.00
N ALA A 189 -11.21 4.62 -20.95
CA ALA A 189 -10.65 5.21 -19.73
C ALA A 189 -9.15 5.40 -19.91
N SER A 190 -8.68 6.62 -19.69
CA SER A 190 -7.27 6.97 -19.57
C SER A 190 -6.95 7.24 -18.11
N GLY A 191 -6.11 6.40 -17.50
CA GLY A 191 -5.70 6.53 -16.09
C GLY A 191 -4.23 6.15 -15.87
N VAL A 192 -3.84 5.97 -14.61
CA VAL A 192 -2.45 5.67 -14.19
C VAL A 192 -1.93 4.31 -14.72
N GLY A 193 -2.80 3.48 -15.29
CA GLY A 193 -2.46 2.19 -15.94
C GLY A 193 -2.52 2.19 -17.48
N GLY A 194 -2.59 3.37 -18.11
CA GLY A 194 -2.69 3.54 -19.56
C GLY A 194 -4.13 3.73 -20.06
N THR A 195 -4.30 3.63 -21.37
CA THR A 195 -5.59 3.78 -22.07
C THR A 195 -6.21 2.40 -22.27
N ARG A 196 -7.39 2.15 -21.69
CA ARG A 196 -8.12 0.87 -21.84
C ARG A 196 -9.58 1.14 -22.18
N ALA A 197 -10.14 0.34 -23.07
CA ALA A 197 -11.55 0.40 -23.43
C ALA A 197 -12.38 -0.44 -22.44
N SER A 198 -13.51 0.12 -21.98
CA SER A 198 -14.50 -0.65 -21.25
C SER A 198 -15.19 -1.64 -22.19
N LEU A 199 -15.68 -2.74 -21.62
CA LEU A 199 -16.47 -3.77 -22.30
C LEU A 199 -17.91 -3.30 -22.56
N GLY A 200 -18.33 -2.23 -21.90
CA GLY A 200 -19.66 -1.64 -21.96
C GLY A 200 -19.98 -0.91 -20.66
N ARG A 201 -21.26 -0.60 -20.44
CA ARG A 201 -21.74 0.07 -19.23
C ARG A 201 -23.02 -0.57 -18.71
N ILE A 202 -23.10 -0.77 -17.40
CA ILE A 202 -24.36 -1.02 -16.70
C ILE A 202 -24.97 0.35 -16.39
N LEU A 203 -26.03 0.72 -17.11
CA LEU A 203 -26.59 2.07 -17.08
C LEU A 203 -27.28 2.41 -15.76
N ALA A 204 -27.96 1.45 -15.15
CA ALA A 204 -28.69 1.63 -13.91
C ALA A 204 -28.80 0.29 -13.16
N THR A 205 -28.33 0.27 -11.92
CA THR A 205 -28.53 -0.86 -11.00
C THR A 205 -28.60 -0.37 -9.56
N THR A 206 -29.26 -1.13 -8.71
CA THR A 206 -29.34 -0.86 -7.27
C THR A 206 -28.23 -1.61 -6.55
N VAL A 207 -27.42 -0.87 -5.81
CA VAL A 207 -26.48 -1.42 -4.83
C VAL A 207 -27.09 -1.27 -3.45
N ARG A 208 -27.11 -2.34 -2.66
CA ARG A 208 -27.59 -2.32 -1.28
C ARG A 208 -26.43 -2.32 -0.29
N ILE A 209 -26.43 -1.38 0.66
CA ILE A 209 -25.38 -1.17 1.65
C ILE A 209 -26.06 -0.98 3.00
N GLU A 210 -25.83 -1.84 3.99
CA GLU A 210 -26.51 -1.78 5.30
C GLU A 210 -28.03 -1.60 5.19
N GLY A 211 -28.67 -2.30 4.25
CA GLY A 211 -30.11 -2.20 3.98
C GLY A 211 -30.55 -0.96 3.20
N MET A 212 -29.66 -0.02 2.90
CA MET A 212 -29.93 1.15 2.06
C MET A 212 -29.74 0.82 0.58
N ASP A 213 -30.75 1.13 -0.24
CA ASP A 213 -30.66 0.99 -1.69
C ASP A 213 -30.20 2.30 -2.33
N ILE A 214 -29.07 2.25 -3.05
CA ILE A 214 -28.52 3.38 -3.81
C ILE A 214 -28.44 3.06 -5.30
N LEU A 215 -28.79 4.05 -6.14
CA LEU A 215 -28.80 3.89 -7.58
C LEU A 215 -27.42 4.20 -8.17
N CYS A 216 -26.83 3.22 -8.84
CA CYS A 216 -25.48 3.27 -9.40
C CYS A 216 -25.49 3.02 -10.90
N SER A 217 -24.39 3.40 -11.56
CA SER A 217 -24.05 3.01 -12.93
C SER A 217 -22.58 2.62 -12.95
N PHE A 218 -22.19 1.66 -13.77
CA PHE A 218 -20.82 1.14 -13.78
C PHE A 218 -20.28 0.99 -15.19
N ASP A 219 -19.09 1.54 -15.44
CA ASP A 219 -18.30 1.12 -16.60
C ASP A 219 -17.70 -0.26 -16.31
N VAL A 220 -17.79 -1.18 -17.27
CA VAL A 220 -17.36 -2.57 -17.08
C VAL A 220 -15.98 -2.78 -17.67
N PHE A 221 -15.02 -3.23 -16.87
CA PHE A 221 -13.67 -3.54 -17.35
C PHE A 221 -13.35 -5.03 -17.20
N ALA A 222 -12.44 -5.52 -18.03
CA ALA A 222 -11.91 -6.86 -17.87
C ALA A 222 -11.15 -6.99 -16.53
N SER A 223 -11.17 -8.19 -15.95
CA SER A 223 -10.65 -8.43 -14.60
C SER A 223 -9.13 -8.39 -14.50
N ASP A 224 -8.40 -8.38 -15.62
CA ASP A 224 -6.95 -8.14 -15.70
C ASP A 224 -6.60 -6.64 -15.64
N VAL A 225 -7.62 -5.79 -15.50
CA VAL A 225 -7.52 -4.33 -15.38
C VAL A 225 -7.86 -3.82 -14.00
N GLN A 226 -8.77 -4.53 -13.32
CA GLN A 226 -9.34 -4.10 -12.07
C GLN A 226 -9.49 -5.29 -11.16
N ASP A 227 -8.96 -5.11 -9.98
CA ASP A 227 -8.66 -6.21 -9.09
C ASP A 227 -9.55 -6.18 -7.83
N THR A 228 -10.35 -5.12 -7.72
CA THR A 228 -11.51 -5.01 -6.81
C THR A 228 -12.80 -5.26 -7.58
N ASP A 229 -13.79 -5.90 -6.95
CA ASP A 229 -15.11 -6.15 -7.55
C ASP A 229 -15.76 -4.85 -8.09
N VAL A 230 -15.84 -3.82 -7.22
CA VAL A 230 -16.51 -2.55 -7.53
C VAL A 230 -15.68 -1.35 -7.04
N ILE A 231 -15.58 -0.30 -7.86
CA ILE A 231 -15.14 1.04 -7.44
C ILE A 231 -16.35 1.96 -7.46
N LEU A 232 -16.65 2.61 -6.33
CA LEU A 232 -17.62 3.68 -6.22
C LEU A 232 -16.88 5.02 -6.43
N GLY A 233 -16.97 5.51 -7.66
CA GLY A 233 -16.39 6.78 -8.09
C GLY A 233 -17.22 7.99 -7.69
N LEU A 234 -16.67 9.15 -8.02
CA LEU A 234 -17.26 10.46 -7.72
C LEU A 234 -18.65 10.65 -8.32
N ASP A 235 -18.95 10.04 -9.47
CA ASP A 235 -20.28 10.08 -10.09
C ASP A 235 -21.38 9.50 -9.18
N THR A 236 -21.13 8.34 -8.59
CA THR A 236 -22.07 7.63 -7.71
C THR A 236 -22.12 8.30 -6.35
N LEU A 237 -20.98 8.72 -5.80
CA LEU A 237 -20.90 9.45 -4.54
C LEU A 237 -21.68 10.77 -4.61
N THR A 238 -21.48 11.54 -5.68
CA THR A 238 -22.17 12.82 -5.90
C THR A 238 -23.67 12.60 -6.10
N LYS A 239 -24.05 11.66 -6.97
CA LYS A 239 -25.47 11.36 -7.27
C LYS A 239 -26.26 10.97 -6.03
N ASN A 240 -25.63 10.26 -5.10
CA ASN A 240 -26.27 9.78 -3.89
C ASN A 240 -26.04 10.69 -2.67
N HIS A 241 -25.50 11.91 -2.88
CA HIS A 241 -25.18 12.88 -1.83
C HIS A 241 -24.40 12.25 -0.67
N ALA A 242 -23.32 11.55 -1.02
CA ALA A 242 -22.51 10.85 -0.05
C ALA A 242 -21.75 11.83 0.87
N VAL A 243 -21.72 11.53 2.16
CA VAL A 243 -20.88 12.20 3.15
C VAL A 243 -19.94 11.16 3.74
N ILE A 244 -18.64 11.32 3.50
CA ILE A 244 -17.61 10.42 4.01
C ILE A 244 -17.06 11.01 5.30
N ASN A 245 -17.29 10.34 6.43
CA ASN A 245 -16.70 10.70 7.71
C ASN A 245 -15.48 9.81 7.97
N ILE A 246 -14.28 10.37 7.78
CA ILE A 246 -13.02 9.66 8.00
C ILE A 246 -12.80 9.37 9.49
N SER A 247 -13.20 10.28 10.38
CA SER A 247 -13.00 10.13 11.82
C SER A 247 -13.84 9.00 12.41
N GLU A 248 -15.09 8.87 11.96
CA GLU A 248 -16.00 7.81 12.40
C GLU A 248 -15.90 6.55 11.54
N ARG A 249 -15.13 6.60 10.44
CA ARG A 249 -15.09 5.58 9.39
C ARG A 249 -16.50 5.17 8.94
N THR A 250 -17.33 6.15 8.60
CA THR A 250 -18.68 5.94 8.08
C THR A 250 -18.90 6.67 6.75
N ILE A 251 -19.84 6.17 5.97
CA ILE A 251 -20.40 6.87 4.81
C ILE A 251 -21.90 7.00 4.99
N GLN A 252 -22.42 8.21 4.79
CA GLN A 252 -23.84 8.50 4.79
C GLN A 252 -24.31 8.79 3.37
N PHE A 253 -25.48 8.27 2.98
CA PHE A 253 -26.09 8.57 1.69
C PHE A 253 -27.36 9.40 1.87
N ALA A 254 -27.28 10.71 1.62
CA ALA A 254 -28.40 11.64 1.78
C ALA A 254 -29.13 11.43 3.12
N ASN A 255 -30.43 11.19 3.08
CA ASN A 255 -31.30 10.90 4.23
C ASN A 255 -31.59 9.39 4.42
N ARG A 256 -30.87 8.48 3.73
CA ARG A 256 -31.12 7.03 3.77
C ARG A 256 -30.52 6.35 5.00
N GLY A 257 -29.45 6.92 5.54
CA GLY A 257 -28.72 6.37 6.69
C GLY A 257 -27.22 6.39 6.46
N ALA A 258 -26.50 5.79 7.40
CA ALA A 258 -25.05 5.66 7.37
C ALA A 258 -24.64 4.18 7.45
N ALA A 259 -23.54 3.84 6.78
CA ALA A 259 -22.90 2.54 6.81
C ALA A 259 -21.47 2.69 7.33
N PRO A 260 -20.98 1.76 8.17
CA PRO A 260 -19.57 1.73 8.53
C PRO A 260 -18.75 1.24 7.34
N PHE A 261 -17.54 1.78 7.19
CA PHE A 261 -16.52 1.13 6.37
C PHE A 261 -16.05 -0.16 7.02
N ILE A 262 -15.53 -1.06 6.20
CA ILE A 262 -14.82 -2.25 6.69
C ILE A 262 -13.71 -1.81 7.67
N PRO A 263 -13.55 -2.51 8.82
CA PRO A 263 -12.51 -2.21 9.80
C PRO A 263 -11.12 -2.13 9.18
N ALA A 264 -10.28 -1.26 9.72
CA ALA A 264 -8.94 -0.98 9.19
C ALA A 264 -8.09 -2.26 9.04
N GLU A 265 -8.13 -3.13 10.04
CA GLU A 265 -7.36 -4.37 10.12
C GLU A 265 -7.80 -5.40 9.10
N GLU A 266 -9.07 -5.38 8.72
CA GLU A 266 -9.60 -6.21 7.64
C GLU A 266 -9.29 -5.58 6.28
N ALA A 267 -9.46 -4.26 6.14
CA ALA A 267 -9.15 -3.53 4.92
C ALA A 267 -7.68 -3.63 4.49
N GLU A 268 -6.72 -3.73 5.44
CA GLU A 268 -5.30 -3.97 5.16
C GLU A 268 -5.05 -5.37 4.55
N LYS A 269 -5.92 -6.34 4.84
CA LYS A 269 -5.81 -7.73 4.36
C LYS A 269 -6.57 -7.98 3.07
N ILE A 270 -7.50 -7.09 2.71
CA ILE A 270 -8.15 -7.11 1.40
C ILE A 270 -7.05 -6.89 0.39
N ASN A 271 -6.54 -8.00 -0.15
CA ASN A 271 -5.60 -7.94 -1.23
C ASN A 271 -6.45 -7.54 -2.43
N PRO A 272 -6.26 -6.35 -3.01
CA PRO A 272 -7.17 -5.85 -4.01
C PRO A 272 -7.03 -6.63 -5.32
N PHE A 273 -6.60 -7.90 -5.36
CA PHE A 273 -6.21 -8.69 -6.53
C PHE A 273 -6.42 -10.22 -6.40
N THR A 274 -6.94 -10.75 -5.29
CA THR A 274 -7.09 -12.23 -5.15
C THR A 274 -8.24 -12.73 -4.26
N ASP A 275 -8.82 -11.93 -3.36
CA ASP A 275 -9.79 -12.47 -2.39
C ASP A 275 -11.24 -12.23 -2.79
N THR A 276 -11.77 -13.13 -3.61
CA THR A 276 -13.23 -13.29 -3.81
C THR A 276 -13.89 -14.26 -2.82
N THR A 277 -13.15 -14.77 -1.84
CA THR A 277 -13.66 -15.72 -0.83
C THR A 277 -13.26 -15.29 0.57
N LEU A 278 -13.99 -14.34 1.15
CA LEU A 278 -14.18 -14.33 2.60
C LEU A 278 -15.14 -15.48 2.92
N ASP A 279 -14.59 -16.68 2.99
CA ASP A 279 -15.30 -17.86 3.46
C ASP A 279 -15.79 -17.61 4.89
N HIS A 280 -17.05 -17.95 5.10
CA HIS A 280 -17.70 -18.00 6.40
C HIS A 280 -16.84 -18.77 7.40
N ALA A 281 -16.24 -18.08 8.36
CA ALA A 281 -15.75 -18.70 9.58
C ALA A 281 -16.96 -18.98 10.51
N ASN A 282 -17.06 -20.25 10.88
CA ASN A 282 -18.11 -20.88 11.70
C ASN A 282 -18.52 -20.12 12.97
#